data_AF-A9XYT5-F1
#
_entry.id   AF-A9XYT5-F1
#
_cell.length_a   1.000
_cell.length_b   1.000
_cell.length_c   1.000
_cell.angle_alpha   90.00
_cell.angle_beta   90.00
_cell.angle_gamma   90.00
#
_symmetry.space_group_name_H-M   'P 1'
#
loop_
_entity.id
_entity.type
_entity.pdbx_description
1 polymer ?
#
loop_
_entity_poly.entity_id
_entity_poly.type
_entity_poly.pdbx_seq_one_letter_code
_entity_poly.pdbx_strand_id
1 'polypeptide(L)'
;YAASMWTISINSAINDGENAHYDESCSSTLASTFSNGAKDPKTGVATTDLYGKCTKTHSGTSAAAPEAAGVFALALEANPHLSWRDIQHLTVLTSKRNSLYDGKNRFFWQMNGVGLEFNHLFGFGVLDAGAMVALANDWVTVPPRYHCEGGTYNTHRMFRKNETLHIEIDTDACNGTDTQVNYL
;
A
#
# COMPACT_ATOMS: atom_id res chain seq x y z
N TYR A 1 -13.17 1.63 3.76
CA TYR A 1 -12.12 1.49 4.79
C TYR A 1 -10.73 1.53 4.16
N ALA A 2 -10.38 0.58 3.28
CA ALA A 2 -9.05 0.49 2.67
C ALA A 2 -8.51 1.79 2.02
N ALA A 3 -9.38 2.61 1.43
CA ALA A 3 -8.99 3.89 0.83
C ALA A 3 -8.76 5.04 1.83
N SER A 4 -8.82 4.79 3.13
CA SER A 4 -8.60 5.81 4.15
C SER A 4 -7.11 6.03 4.38
N MET A 5 -6.67 7.29 4.51
CA MET A 5 -5.28 7.61 4.86
C MET A 5 -4.85 7.06 6.24
N TRP A 6 -5.83 6.73 7.10
CA TRP A 6 -5.60 6.21 8.44
C TRP A 6 -5.41 4.68 8.48
N THR A 7 -5.54 4.03 7.32
CA THR A 7 -5.39 2.57 7.19
C THR A 7 -4.26 2.25 6.22
N ILE A 8 -3.40 1.31 6.58
CA ILE A 8 -2.41 0.76 5.64
C ILE A 8 -3.09 -0.36 4.86
N SER A 9 -3.43 -0.10 3.60
CA SER A 9 -4.07 -1.09 2.73
C SER A 9 -3.03 -2.06 2.16
N ILE A 10 -3.28 -3.36 2.35
CA ILE A 10 -2.40 -4.46 1.98
C ILE A 10 -3.12 -5.39 1.01
N ASN A 11 -2.51 -5.63 -0.15
CA ASN A 11 -2.99 -6.62 -1.11
C ASN A 11 -2.22 -7.94 -1.03
N SER A 12 -2.55 -8.90 -1.89
CA SER A 12 -1.83 -10.17 -1.95
C SER A 12 -0.87 -10.24 -3.15
N ALA A 13 0.13 -11.10 -3.00
CA ALA A 13 0.89 -11.69 -4.09
C ALA A 13 0.94 -13.20 -3.85
N ILE A 14 1.04 -14.00 -4.92
CA ILE A 14 1.28 -15.44 -4.77
C ILE A 14 2.78 -15.74 -4.86
N ASN A 15 3.16 -16.97 -4.53
CA ASN A 15 4.56 -17.36 -4.38
C ASN A 15 5.41 -17.24 -5.66
N ASP A 16 4.80 -17.22 -6.85
CA ASP A 16 5.50 -17.00 -8.12
C ASP A 16 5.60 -15.52 -8.53
N GLY A 17 5.01 -14.61 -7.73
CA GLY A 17 4.97 -13.18 -7.97
C GLY A 17 3.72 -12.68 -8.69
N GLU A 18 2.81 -13.55 -9.12
CA GLU A 18 1.56 -13.11 -9.74
C GLU A 18 0.61 -12.46 -8.71
N ASN A 19 -0.23 -11.54 -9.18
CA ASN A 19 -1.35 -11.02 -8.39
C ASN A 19 -2.35 -12.16 -8.07
N ALA A 20 -3.00 -12.08 -6.91
CA ALA A 20 -4.07 -13.01 -6.61
C ALA A 20 -5.31 -12.72 -7.47
N HIS A 21 -6.10 -13.76 -7.74
CA HIS A 21 -7.31 -13.62 -8.57
C HIS A 21 -8.41 -12.76 -7.94
N TYR A 22 -8.44 -12.70 -6.62
CA TYR A 22 -9.39 -11.91 -5.84
C TYR A 22 -8.90 -10.49 -5.55
N ASP A 23 -7.70 -10.11 -6.00
CA ASP A 23 -7.16 -8.78 -5.73
C ASP A 23 -7.97 -7.70 -6.44
N GLU A 24 -8.25 -6.64 -5.69
CA GLU A 24 -8.81 -5.40 -6.21
C GLU A 24 -7.68 -4.41 -6.49
N SER A 25 -7.71 -3.75 -7.66
CA SER A 25 -6.75 -2.71 -8.00
C SER A 25 -7.18 -1.36 -7.44
N CYS A 26 -6.32 -0.68 -6.70
CA CYS A 26 -6.60 0.66 -6.19
C CYS A 26 -5.32 1.47 -5.99
N SER A 27 -5.39 2.79 -6.20
CA SER A 27 -4.28 3.71 -5.90
C SER A 27 -4.00 3.86 -4.40
N SER A 28 -4.94 3.42 -3.54
CA SER A 28 -4.79 3.47 -2.08
C SER A 28 -4.05 2.29 -1.47
N THR A 29 -3.77 1.23 -2.24
CA THR A 29 -2.96 0.11 -1.80
C THR A 29 -1.52 0.55 -1.59
N LEU A 30 -0.96 0.34 -0.40
CA LEU A 30 0.39 0.79 -0.07
C LEU A 30 1.44 -0.29 -0.34
N ALA A 31 1.13 -1.55 -0.03
CA ALA A 31 2.02 -2.68 -0.23
C ALA A 31 1.23 -3.99 -0.38
N SER A 32 1.95 -5.10 -0.57
CA SER A 32 1.43 -6.46 -0.57
C SER A 32 2.18 -7.36 0.39
N THR A 33 1.57 -8.49 0.73
CA THR A 33 2.20 -9.65 1.38
C THR A 33 1.72 -10.94 0.70
N PHE A 34 2.17 -12.11 1.14
CA PHE A 34 1.91 -13.34 0.42
C PHE A 34 0.57 -13.99 0.80
N SER A 35 -0.05 -14.67 -0.16
CA SER A 35 -1.24 -15.50 0.04
C SER A 35 -1.35 -16.53 -1.11
N ASN A 36 -2.44 -17.31 -1.18
CA ASN A 36 -2.54 -18.43 -2.13
C ASN A 36 -3.11 -18.08 -3.52
N GLY A 37 -3.67 -16.87 -3.68
CA GLY A 37 -4.32 -16.42 -4.92
C GLY A 37 -5.48 -17.25 -5.45
N ALA A 38 -6.04 -18.15 -4.63
CA ALA A 38 -7.23 -18.96 -4.91
C ALA A 38 -7.19 -19.85 -6.17
N LYS A 39 -5.99 -20.18 -6.69
CA LYS A 39 -5.84 -21.15 -7.80
C LYS A 39 -5.95 -22.60 -7.33
N ASP A 40 -5.30 -22.92 -6.20
CA ASP A 40 -5.35 -24.25 -5.58
C ASP A 40 -5.97 -24.15 -4.18
N PRO A 41 -7.15 -24.75 -3.94
CA PRO A 41 -7.80 -24.72 -2.63
C PRO A 41 -7.03 -25.47 -1.53
N LYS A 42 -6.00 -26.26 -1.89
CA LYS A 42 -5.15 -26.98 -0.93
C LYS A 42 -3.93 -26.19 -0.48
N THR A 43 -3.66 -25.04 -1.11
CA THR A 43 -2.56 -24.15 -0.73
C THR A 43 -3.12 -22.89 -0.05
N GLY A 44 -2.36 -22.32 0.87
CA GLY A 44 -2.82 -21.30 1.80
C GLY A 44 -1.72 -20.88 2.75
N VAL A 45 -2.01 -19.83 3.50
CA VAL A 45 -1.19 -19.42 4.63
C VAL A 45 -1.41 -20.44 5.76
N ALA A 46 -0.31 -20.95 6.30
CA ALA A 46 -0.34 -21.88 7.43
C ALA A 46 -0.50 -21.09 8.72
N THR A 47 -1.55 -21.38 9.49
CA THR A 47 -1.86 -20.68 10.74
C THR A 47 -2.71 -21.55 11.67
N THR A 48 -2.98 -21.05 12.87
CA THR A 48 -3.91 -21.68 13.82
C THR A 48 -5.35 -21.59 13.34
N ASP A 49 -6.18 -22.54 13.75
CA ASP A 49 -7.59 -22.63 13.39
C ASP A 49 -8.46 -22.94 14.62
N LEU A 50 -9.77 -22.78 14.48
CA LEU A 50 -10.75 -23.00 15.53
C LEU A 50 -10.62 -24.39 16.16
N TYR A 51 -11.00 -24.48 17.43
CA TYR A 51 -11.02 -25.73 18.21
C TYR A 51 -9.63 -26.37 18.40
N GLY A 52 -8.60 -25.55 18.54
CA GLY A 52 -7.22 -26.01 18.77
C GLY A 52 -6.62 -26.71 17.55
N LYS A 53 -7.08 -26.37 16.34
CA LYS A 53 -6.61 -26.95 15.09
C LYS A 53 -5.58 -26.04 14.42
N CYS A 54 -5.02 -26.53 13.33
CA CYS A 54 -4.19 -25.75 12.41
C CYS A 54 -4.79 -25.86 11.01
N THR A 55 -4.62 -24.81 10.22
CA THR A 55 -4.98 -24.78 8.81
C THR A 55 -3.75 -24.50 7.95
N LYS A 56 -3.79 -24.98 6.71
CA LYS A 56 -2.82 -24.64 5.65
C LYS A 56 -3.52 -24.04 4.43
N THR A 57 -4.78 -23.65 4.58
CA THR A 57 -5.66 -23.21 3.50
C THR A 57 -6.29 -21.85 3.82
N HIS A 58 -5.74 -21.09 4.78
CA HIS A 58 -6.16 -19.70 4.98
C HIS A 58 -5.78 -18.89 3.73
N SER A 59 -6.67 -18.02 3.27
CA SER A 59 -6.60 -17.43 1.93
C SER A 59 -7.21 -16.03 1.89
N GLY A 60 -7.07 -15.38 0.74
CA GLY A 60 -7.58 -14.03 0.52
C GLY A 60 -6.60 -12.96 0.96
N THR A 61 -6.95 -11.70 0.66
CA THR A 61 -6.28 -10.51 1.21
C THR A 61 -6.39 -10.46 2.74
N SER A 62 -7.40 -11.11 3.30
CA SER A 62 -7.55 -11.30 4.75
C SER A 62 -6.40 -12.08 5.41
N ALA A 63 -5.69 -12.93 4.66
CA ALA A 63 -4.50 -13.62 5.15
C ALA A 63 -3.23 -12.75 5.04
N ALA A 64 -3.20 -11.84 4.06
CA ALA A 64 -2.10 -10.92 3.81
C ALA A 64 -2.01 -9.82 4.90
N ALA A 65 -3.15 -9.27 5.34
CA ALA A 65 -3.15 -8.20 6.35
C ALA A 65 -2.52 -8.59 7.71
N PRO A 66 -2.78 -9.78 8.29
CA PRO A 66 -2.10 -10.25 9.50
C PRO A 66 -0.58 -10.42 9.34
N GLU A 67 -0.11 -10.85 8.16
CA GLU A 67 1.34 -10.93 7.88
C GLU A 67 1.98 -9.55 7.95
N ALA A 68 1.36 -8.55 7.31
CA ALA A 68 1.81 -7.17 7.39
C ALA A 68 1.79 -6.62 8.82
N ALA A 69 0.74 -6.92 9.58
CA ALA A 69 0.66 -6.53 10.99
C ALA A 69 1.80 -7.12 11.83
N GLY A 70 2.21 -8.37 11.55
CA GLY A 70 3.39 -8.99 12.18
C GLY A 70 4.69 -8.26 11.83
N VAL A 71 4.87 -7.88 10.56
CA VAL A 71 6.04 -7.09 10.14
C VAL A 71 6.07 -5.71 10.81
N PHE A 72 4.93 -5.03 10.90
CA PHE A 72 4.83 -3.75 11.61
C PHE A 72 5.14 -3.89 13.10
N ALA A 73 4.72 -4.99 13.73
CA ALA A 73 5.07 -5.27 15.12
C ALA A 73 6.58 -5.40 15.33
N LEU A 74 7.30 -6.06 14.42
CA LEU A 74 8.77 -6.15 14.46
C LEU A 74 9.44 -4.76 14.30
N ALA A 75 8.90 -3.91 13.41
CA ALA A 75 9.41 -2.55 13.24
C ALA A 75 9.19 -1.69 14.51
N LEU A 76 8.01 -1.83 15.15
CA LEU A 76 7.69 -1.17 16.41
C LEU A 76 8.50 -1.71 17.59
N GLU A 77 8.87 -2.99 17.58
CA GLU A 77 9.79 -3.57 18.56
C GLU A 77 11.20 -2.95 18.42
N ALA A 78 11.67 -2.80 17.18
CA ALA A 78 12.95 -2.16 16.90
C ALA A 78 12.96 -0.67 17.28
N ASN A 79 11.85 0.04 17.02
CA ASN A 79 11.70 1.44 17.37
C ASN A 79 10.28 1.75 17.90
N PRO A 80 10.09 1.77 19.22
CA PRO A 80 8.78 2.06 19.83
C PRO A 80 8.30 3.51 19.67
N HIS A 81 9.14 4.41 19.14
CA HIS A 81 8.80 5.82 18.94
C HIS A 81 8.21 6.12 17.56
N LEU A 82 8.12 5.12 16.68
CA LEU A 82 7.50 5.28 15.36
C LEU A 82 6.03 5.69 15.49
N SER A 83 5.66 6.78 14.82
CA SER A 83 4.27 7.17 14.64
C SER A 83 3.58 6.30 13.59
N TRP A 84 2.24 6.38 13.52
CA TRP A 84 1.47 5.71 12.48
C TRP A 84 1.88 6.11 11.06
N ARG A 85 2.36 7.35 10.87
CA ARG A 85 2.89 7.82 9.57
C ARG A 85 4.27 7.27 9.29
N ASP A 86 5.12 7.14 10.30
CA ASP A 86 6.45 6.56 10.12
C ASP A 86 6.34 5.14 9.58
N ILE A 87 5.40 4.34 10.09
CA ILE A 87 5.13 2.99 9.55
C ILE A 87 4.69 3.04 8.08
N GLN A 88 3.88 4.02 7.67
CA GLN A 88 3.52 4.22 6.26
C GLN A 88 4.74 4.57 5.41
N HIS A 89 5.59 5.50 5.85
CA HIS A 89 6.82 5.87 5.14
C HIS A 89 7.78 4.69 5.03
N LEU A 90 8.01 3.96 6.12
CA LEU A 90 8.82 2.74 6.11
C LEU A 90 8.26 1.71 5.13
N THR A 91 6.94 1.53 5.10
CA THR A 91 6.28 0.63 4.14
C THR A 91 6.60 1.01 2.70
N VAL A 92 6.46 2.30 2.35
CA VAL A 92 6.76 2.81 1.00
C VAL A 92 8.23 2.61 0.63
N LEU A 93 9.15 2.92 1.54
CA LEU A 93 10.60 2.95 1.27
C LEU A 93 11.25 1.55 1.27
N THR A 94 10.63 0.57 1.92
CA THR A 94 11.25 -0.76 2.13
C THR A 94 10.54 -1.88 1.38
N SER A 95 9.34 -1.64 0.85
CA SER A 95 8.64 -2.60 -0.01
C SER A 95 9.42 -2.85 -1.30
N LYS A 96 9.31 -4.08 -1.82
CA LYS A 96 10.07 -4.53 -2.99
C LYS A 96 9.17 -5.07 -4.08
N ARG A 97 9.41 -4.61 -5.30
CA ARG A 97 8.76 -5.14 -6.51
C ARG A 97 9.02 -6.63 -6.74
N ASN A 98 10.15 -7.20 -6.33
CA ASN A 98 10.46 -8.65 -6.34
C ASN A 98 9.73 -9.52 -7.41
N SER A 99 10.06 -9.32 -8.69
CA SER A 99 9.48 -10.07 -9.82
C SER A 99 7.94 -10.08 -9.89
N LEU A 100 7.24 -9.20 -9.19
CA LEU A 100 5.79 -9.14 -9.15
C LEU A 100 5.21 -8.72 -10.52
N TYR A 101 4.17 -9.42 -10.96
CA TYR A 101 3.52 -9.17 -12.24
C TYR A 101 2.00 -9.38 -12.19
N ASP A 102 1.29 -8.62 -13.02
CA ASP A 102 -0.14 -8.86 -13.26
C ASP A 102 -0.28 -9.96 -14.32
N GLY A 103 -0.81 -11.12 -13.95
CA GLY A 103 -0.99 -12.25 -14.87
C GLY A 103 -1.92 -11.92 -16.06
N LYS A 104 -2.73 -10.85 -15.94
CA LYS A 104 -3.63 -10.37 -17.00
C LYS A 104 -3.06 -9.18 -17.78
N ASN A 105 -1.86 -8.69 -17.46
CA ASN A 105 -1.22 -7.53 -18.11
C ASN A 105 -2.12 -6.28 -18.20
N ARG A 106 -2.86 -5.96 -17.13
CA ARG A 106 -3.76 -4.80 -17.06
C ARG A 106 -3.13 -3.62 -16.34
N PHE A 107 -2.31 -3.89 -15.33
CA PHE A 107 -1.66 -2.86 -14.51
C PHE A 107 -0.14 -2.98 -14.60
N PHE A 108 0.49 -1.92 -15.11
CA PHE A 108 1.94 -1.84 -15.26
C PHE A 108 2.56 -1.06 -14.10
N TRP A 109 3.78 -1.44 -13.76
CA TRP A 109 4.62 -0.68 -12.83
C TRP A 109 4.95 0.68 -13.44
N GLN A 110 4.80 1.73 -12.63
CA GLN A 110 5.08 3.11 -13.03
C GLN A 110 6.04 3.74 -12.03
N MET A 111 7.01 4.47 -12.55
CA MET A 111 7.93 5.25 -11.74
C MET A 111 7.30 6.59 -11.40
N ASN A 112 7.25 6.94 -10.11
CA ASN A 112 6.76 8.25 -9.68
C ASN A 112 7.86 9.32 -9.75
N GLY A 113 7.52 10.57 -9.40
CA GLY A 113 8.42 11.72 -9.50
C GLY A 113 9.67 11.67 -8.59
N VAL A 114 9.70 10.77 -7.60
CA VAL A 114 10.85 10.58 -6.68
C VAL A 114 11.63 9.29 -6.97
N GLY A 115 11.31 8.60 -8.07
CA GLY A 115 12.05 7.40 -8.47
C GLY A 115 11.64 6.12 -7.73
N LEU A 116 10.42 6.06 -7.18
CA LEU A 116 9.85 4.85 -6.62
C LEU A 116 8.85 4.20 -7.60
N GLU A 117 8.92 2.89 -7.73
CA GLU A 117 7.99 2.12 -8.54
C GLU A 117 6.68 1.86 -7.77
N PHE A 118 5.55 2.02 -8.46
CA PHE A 118 4.22 1.76 -7.94
C PHE A 118 3.38 0.95 -8.92
N ASN A 119 2.52 0.08 -8.40
CA ASN A 119 1.53 -0.67 -9.17
C ASN A 119 0.19 -0.69 -8.41
N HIS A 120 -0.93 -0.46 -9.11
CA HIS A 120 -2.26 -0.43 -8.49
C HIS A 120 -2.70 -1.77 -7.87
N LEU A 121 -2.06 -2.89 -8.22
CA LEU A 121 -2.28 -4.18 -7.59
C LEU A 121 -1.35 -4.43 -6.39
N PHE A 122 -0.13 -3.90 -6.41
CA PHE A 122 0.90 -4.28 -5.44
C PHE A 122 1.34 -3.13 -4.52
N GLY A 123 0.81 -1.92 -4.71
CA GLY A 123 1.35 -0.71 -4.09
C GLY A 123 2.82 -0.51 -4.49
N PHE A 124 3.68 -0.31 -3.49
CA PHE A 124 5.14 -0.23 -3.65
C PHE A 124 5.83 -1.60 -3.69
N GLY A 125 5.06 -2.70 -3.63
CA GLY A 125 5.57 -4.07 -3.70
C GLY A 125 5.32 -4.87 -2.42
N VAL A 126 6.00 -6.01 -2.30
CA VAL A 126 5.89 -6.88 -1.13
C VAL A 126 6.72 -6.35 0.03
N LEU A 127 6.18 -6.39 1.24
CA LEU A 127 6.89 -6.00 2.46
C LEU A 127 8.18 -6.80 2.66
N ASP A 128 9.25 -6.11 3.02
CA ASP A 128 10.51 -6.71 3.45
C ASP A 128 10.73 -6.42 4.94
N ALA A 129 10.51 -7.43 5.78
CA ALA A 129 10.63 -7.29 7.22
C ALA A 129 12.04 -6.91 7.67
N GLY A 130 13.07 -7.47 7.02
CA GLY A 130 14.46 -7.18 7.35
C GLY A 130 14.84 -5.74 7.03
N ALA A 131 14.45 -5.27 5.83
CA ALA A 131 14.66 -3.89 5.42
C ALA A 131 13.87 -2.90 6.28
N MET A 132 12.62 -3.23 6.63
CA MET A 132 11.78 -2.39 7.49
C MET A 132 12.36 -2.25 8.90
N VAL A 133 12.77 -3.34 9.54
CA VAL A 133 13.40 -3.32 10.86
C VAL A 133 14.74 -2.60 10.82
N ALA A 134 15.56 -2.83 9.79
CA ALA A 134 16.84 -2.15 9.64
C ALA A 134 16.65 -0.63 9.54
N LEU A 135 15.74 -0.17 8.68
CA LEU A 135 15.47 1.26 8.52
C LEU A 135 14.77 1.87 9.74
N ALA A 136 13.95 1.11 10.46
CA ALA A 136 13.29 1.55 11.69
C ALA A 136 14.27 1.93 12.80
N ASN A 137 15.40 1.21 12.95
CA ASN A 137 16.41 1.49 13.97
C ASN A 137 17.04 2.88 13.83
N ASP A 138 17.26 3.32 12.59
CA ASP A 138 17.89 4.59 12.27
C ASP A 138 16.86 5.67 11.86
N TRP A 139 15.57 5.40 12.03
CA TRP A 139 14.49 6.26 11.54
C TRP A 139 14.34 7.52 12.40
N VAL A 140 14.25 8.66 11.72
CA VAL A 140 13.89 9.94 12.34
C VAL A 140 12.43 10.25 12.01
N THR A 141 11.62 10.42 13.06
CA THR A 141 10.19 10.71 12.94
C THR A 141 9.91 11.87 12.01
N VAL A 142 8.94 11.67 11.11
CA VAL A 142 8.53 12.71 10.14
C VAL A 142 7.92 13.94 10.83
N PRO A 143 8.01 15.14 10.22
CA PRO A 143 7.37 16.34 10.75
C PRO A 143 5.85 16.20 10.92
N PRO A 144 5.17 17.08 11.67
CA PRO A 144 3.72 17.09 11.79
C PRO A 144 2.99 17.04 10.45
N ARG A 145 1.83 16.40 10.41
CA ARG A 145 1.01 16.31 9.19
C ARG A 145 0.27 17.62 8.96
N TYR A 146 0.43 18.20 7.78
CA TYR A 146 -0.35 19.34 7.31
C TYR A 146 -1.33 18.92 6.21
N HIS A 147 -2.33 19.77 5.94
CA HIS A 147 -3.29 19.58 4.87
C HIS A 147 -3.41 20.87 4.07
N CYS A 148 -3.05 20.79 2.79
CA CYS A 148 -3.23 21.85 1.82
C CYS A 148 -4.45 21.53 0.96
N GLU A 149 -5.40 22.46 0.88
CA GLU A 149 -6.46 22.40 -0.12
C GLU A 149 -5.95 23.04 -1.41
N GLY A 150 -5.46 22.21 -2.33
CA GLY A 150 -4.71 22.68 -3.51
C GLY A 150 -5.53 23.46 -4.55
N GLY A 151 -6.86 23.47 -4.43
CA GLY A 151 -7.74 24.22 -5.32
C GLY A 151 -9.17 23.65 -5.32
N THR A 152 -10.11 24.44 -5.81
CA THR A 152 -11.54 24.05 -5.89
C THR A 152 -12.05 24.21 -7.31
N TYR A 153 -12.82 23.23 -7.80
CA TYR A 153 -13.49 23.31 -9.09
C TYR A 153 -15.00 23.49 -8.90
N ASN A 154 -15.49 24.73 -9.03
CA ASN A 154 -16.89 25.09 -8.76
C ASN A 154 -17.80 25.11 -10.00
N THR A 155 -17.33 24.63 -11.15
CA THR A 155 -18.11 24.67 -12.39
C THR A 155 -18.92 23.38 -12.56
N HIS A 156 -20.25 23.51 -12.69
CA HIS A 156 -21.10 22.37 -13.02
C HIS A 156 -20.89 21.92 -14.47
N ARG A 157 -20.60 20.63 -14.66
CA ARG A 157 -20.45 19.99 -15.98
C ARG A 157 -21.43 18.82 -16.06
N MET A 158 -22.11 18.67 -17.19
CA MET A 158 -22.91 17.47 -17.44
C MET A 158 -21.98 16.33 -17.88
N PHE A 159 -22.09 15.18 -17.21
CA PHE A 159 -21.43 13.96 -17.66
C PHE A 159 -22.22 13.35 -18.82
N ARG A 160 -21.53 13.08 -19.92
CA ARG A 160 -22.09 12.35 -21.06
C ARG A 160 -21.41 11.00 -21.17
N LYS A 161 -22.20 9.97 -21.49
CA LYS A 161 -21.68 8.63 -21.73
C LYS A 161 -20.72 8.68 -22.92
N ASN A 162 -19.54 8.07 -22.79
CA ASN A 162 -18.47 8.02 -23.79
C ASN A 162 -17.75 9.35 -24.09
N GLU A 163 -17.91 10.39 -23.27
CA GLU A 163 -17.08 11.59 -23.36
C GLU A 163 -16.12 11.66 -22.16
N THR A 164 -14.85 11.94 -22.42
CA THR A 164 -13.85 12.18 -21.36
C THR A 164 -13.97 13.62 -20.87
N LEU A 165 -14.11 13.78 -19.56
CA LEU A 165 -14.03 15.09 -18.91
C LEU A 165 -12.60 15.31 -18.39
N HIS A 166 -11.94 16.33 -18.91
CA HIS A 166 -10.66 16.80 -18.39
C HIS A 166 -10.90 18.04 -17.52
N ILE A 167 -10.42 17.98 -16.28
CA ILE A 167 -10.43 19.08 -15.33
C ILE A 167 -8.98 19.35 -14.96
N GLU A 168 -8.56 20.59 -15.13
CA GLU A 168 -7.24 21.07 -14.76
C GLU A 168 -7.41 22.05 -13.60
N ILE A 169 -6.58 21.88 -12.57
CA ILE A 169 -6.56 22.72 -11.38
C ILE A 169 -5.08 23.04 -11.13
N ASP A 170 -4.74 24.31 -11.27
CA ASP A 170 -3.42 24.81 -10.90
C ASP A 170 -3.35 24.99 -9.38
N THR A 171 -2.23 24.57 -8.79
CA THR A 171 -1.98 24.71 -7.36
C THR A 171 -0.56 25.22 -7.13
N ASP A 172 -0.41 26.13 -6.16
CA ASP A 172 0.89 26.56 -5.64
C ASP A 172 1.35 25.71 -4.45
N ALA A 173 0.60 24.65 -4.12
CA ALA A 173 0.84 23.80 -2.97
C ALA A 173 0.83 24.55 -1.62
N CYS A 174 -0.05 25.56 -1.50
CA CYS A 174 -0.22 26.40 -0.31
C CYS A 174 1.07 27.17 0.05
N ASN A 175 1.81 27.61 -0.96
CA ASN A 175 3.08 28.31 -0.81
C ASN A 175 2.95 29.56 0.09
N GLY A 176 3.88 29.73 1.03
CA GLY A 176 3.91 30.85 1.96
C GLY A 176 2.92 30.75 3.13
N THR A 177 2.22 29.62 3.30
CA THR A 177 1.30 29.38 4.42
C THR A 177 1.85 28.31 5.39
N ASP A 178 1.23 28.20 6.57
CA ASP A 178 1.58 27.17 7.56
C ASP A 178 1.31 25.72 7.08
N THR A 179 0.56 25.52 5.99
CA THR A 179 0.25 24.21 5.42
C THR A 179 0.94 23.94 4.08
N GLN A 180 1.96 24.75 3.74
CA GLN A 180 2.77 24.56 2.53
C GLN A 180 3.31 23.13 2.43
N VAL A 181 3.14 22.52 1.26
CA VAL A 181 3.66 21.18 0.98
C VAL A 181 5.16 21.27 0.69
N ASN A 182 5.97 20.91 1.67
CA ASN A 182 7.44 20.88 1.55
C ASN A 182 8.00 19.46 1.46
N TYR A 183 7.15 18.46 1.72
CA TYR A 183 7.49 17.04 1.74
C TYR A 183 6.30 16.29 1.12
N LEU A 184 6.60 15.42 0.15
CA LEU A 184 5.65 14.52 -0.49
C LEU A 184 5.94 13.08 -0.05
#